data_AF-A0A7Y6ITV8-F1
#
_entry.id   AF-A0A7Y6ITV8-F1
#
_cell.length_a   1.000
_cell.length_b   1.000
_cell.length_c   1.000
_cell.angle_alpha   90.00
_cell.angle_beta   90.00
_cell.angle_gamma   90.00
#
_symmetry.space_group_name_H-M   'P 1'
#
loop_
_entity.id
_entity.type
_entity.pdbx_description
1 polymer ?
#
loop_
_entity_poly.entity_id
_entity_poly.type
_entity_poly.pdbx_seq_one_letter_code
_entity_poly.pdbx_strand_id
1 'polypeptide(L)'
;MQIASARADDLGVDGVSAPSAEGRVVGFTPGSPTVLRILLGTQLRRLRTEKGISRDDAGYAIRASHAKISRLELGQVSFKERDVADLLTLYGVTDEAERAPLLGLARQANAPGWWHKYGDLLPSWFEVYIGLEGAASVIRTYENQFVPGLLQAPGYARAVIRLAHEAAPEEEIERRVRLRTTRQRRLEGAGALTLWAVIDEAVVRRALGGPEVMREQIDHLLEMTALRNVTVQVMPFERGGHAAAGGPFSILRFPERDLPDVVYMEQLTSALYLDKPAESENYTRVMDRLSIQAESPARSRRFLEGLRSSL
;
A
#
# COMPACT_ATOMS: atom_id res chain seq x y z
N MET A 1 62.44 19.74 15.99
CA MET A 1 62.55 20.56 17.21
C MET A 1 63.08 21.91 16.76
N GLN A 2 62.39 23.05 16.71
CA GLN A 2 61.12 23.55 17.25
C GLN A 2 60.67 24.77 16.38
N ILE A 3 59.36 24.87 16.11
CA ILE A 3 58.46 26.04 16.33
C ILE A 3 58.77 27.35 15.55
N ALA A 4 58.02 27.68 14.49
CA ALA A 4 56.70 28.33 14.41
C ALA A 4 56.69 29.86 14.66
N SER A 5 56.29 30.61 13.63
CA SER A 5 55.81 32.00 13.70
C SER A 5 55.08 32.32 12.40
N ALA A 6 53.75 32.50 12.46
CA ALA A 6 53.01 33.35 11.54
C ALA A 6 51.66 33.76 12.15
N ARG A 7 51.42 35.06 12.04
CA ARG A 7 50.31 35.91 12.50
C ARG A 7 48.90 35.37 12.24
N ALA A 8 48.02 35.62 13.21
CA ALA A 8 46.57 35.62 13.04
C ALA A 8 46.08 37.07 13.13
N ASP A 9 45.40 37.52 12.08
CA ASP A 9 44.59 38.74 12.08
C ASP A 9 43.16 38.39 12.51
N ASP A 10 42.59 39.39 13.18
CA ASP A 10 41.32 39.52 13.88
C ASP A 10 40.10 39.50 12.95
N LEU A 11 39.09 38.65 13.23
CA LEU A 11 37.69 38.86 12.86
C LEU A 11 36.74 38.10 13.81
N GLY A 12 36.08 38.86 14.69
CA GLY A 12 34.63 38.78 14.94
C GLY A 12 34.07 37.49 15.56
N VAL A 13 33.88 37.52 16.88
CA VAL A 13 33.09 36.52 17.61
C VAL A 13 31.62 36.94 17.59
N ASP A 14 30.84 36.39 16.66
CA ASP A 14 29.37 36.45 16.70
C ASP A 14 28.79 35.11 17.14
N GLY A 15 27.87 35.20 18.12
CA GLY A 15 27.29 34.08 18.84
C GLY A 15 26.55 33.09 17.95
N VAL A 16 26.87 31.81 18.11
CA VAL A 16 26.11 30.70 17.54
C VAL A 16 24.81 30.52 18.33
N SER A 17 23.73 31.13 17.83
CA SER A 17 22.37 30.76 18.20
C SER A 17 22.05 29.36 17.68
N ALA A 18 21.49 28.51 18.55
CA ALA A 18 21.02 27.17 18.24
C ALA A 18 19.93 27.20 17.13
N PRO A 19 19.86 26.17 16.27
CA PRO A 19 18.85 26.12 15.22
C PRO A 19 17.46 25.83 15.81
N SER A 20 16.55 26.75 15.57
CA SER A 20 15.11 26.66 15.87
C SER A 20 14.46 25.51 15.10
N ALA A 21 13.63 24.73 15.81
CA ALA A 21 12.81 23.66 15.23
C ALA A 21 11.64 24.25 14.44
N GLU A 22 11.79 24.41 13.13
CA GLU A 22 10.67 24.74 12.23
C GLU A 22 9.96 23.45 11.76
N GLY A 23 8.79 23.19 12.34
CA GLY A 23 7.85 22.18 11.86
C GLY A 23 7.24 22.61 10.52
N ARG A 24 7.85 22.17 9.42
CA ARG A 24 7.26 22.35 8.09
C ARG A 24 6.13 21.34 7.87
N VAL A 25 4.89 21.82 7.86
CA VAL A 25 3.74 21.08 7.33
C VAL A 25 3.96 20.87 5.83
N VAL A 26 4.27 19.62 5.45
CA VAL A 26 4.51 19.21 4.05
C VAL A 26 3.20 19.29 3.26
N GLY A 27 3.22 19.93 2.08
CA GLY A 27 2.06 20.03 1.20
C GLY A 27 1.58 18.67 0.69
N PHE A 28 0.28 18.40 0.78
CA PHE A 28 -0.34 17.10 0.48
C PHE A 28 -0.87 17.05 -0.95
N THR A 29 -0.57 15.96 -1.67
CA THR A 29 -1.24 15.59 -2.92
C THR A 29 -2.59 14.95 -2.57
N PRO A 30 -3.67 15.07 -3.39
CA PRO A 30 -4.95 14.44 -3.09
C PRO A 30 -4.81 12.91 -2.96
N GLY A 31 -4.67 12.42 -1.74
CA GLY A 31 -4.47 11.01 -1.41
C GLY A 31 -5.78 10.26 -1.22
N SER A 32 -5.74 8.94 -1.33
CA SER A 32 -6.85 8.07 -0.94
C SER A 32 -7.31 8.36 0.50
N PRO A 33 -8.63 8.42 0.80
CA PRO A 33 -9.13 8.63 2.16
C PRO A 33 -8.51 7.68 3.20
N THR A 34 -8.18 6.45 2.82
CA THR A 34 -7.48 5.49 3.70
C THR A 34 -6.07 5.95 4.06
N VAL A 35 -5.30 6.48 3.11
CA VAL A 35 -3.96 7.01 3.41
C VAL A 35 -4.04 8.30 4.21
N LEU A 36 -5.01 9.18 3.93
CA LEU A 36 -5.23 10.38 4.75
C LEU A 36 -5.57 10.00 6.20
N ARG A 37 -6.33 8.90 6.41
CA ARG A 37 -6.59 8.36 7.75
C ARG A 37 -5.31 7.87 8.44
N ILE A 38 -4.45 7.16 7.73
CA ILE A 38 -3.17 6.65 8.28
C ILE A 38 -2.21 7.80 8.58
N LEU A 39 -2.10 8.78 7.70
CA LEU A 39 -1.29 10.00 7.90
C LEU A 39 -1.76 10.74 9.15
N LEU A 40 -3.06 11.01 9.28
CA LEU A 40 -3.62 11.70 10.44
C LEU A 40 -3.39 10.88 11.72
N GLY A 41 -3.68 9.58 11.69
CA GLY A 41 -3.45 8.68 12.82
C GLY A 41 -1.99 8.66 13.28
N THR A 42 -1.06 8.63 12.32
CA THR A 42 0.40 8.65 12.58
C THR A 42 0.82 9.98 13.21
N GLN A 43 0.34 11.11 12.70
CA GLN A 43 0.62 12.43 13.29
C GLN A 43 0.04 12.57 14.71
N LEU A 44 -1.20 12.13 14.93
CA LEU A 44 -1.82 12.13 16.25
C LEU A 44 -1.05 11.24 17.24
N ARG A 45 -0.59 10.06 16.80
CA ARG A 45 0.26 9.18 17.63
C ARG A 45 1.57 9.85 17.99
N ARG A 46 2.26 10.45 17.02
CA ARG A 46 3.53 11.15 17.21
C ARG A 46 3.38 12.26 18.26
N LEU A 47 2.44 13.17 18.04
CA LEU A 47 2.14 14.27 18.97
C LEU A 47 1.81 13.77 20.37
N ARG A 48 0.99 12.71 20.49
CA ARG A 48 0.69 12.10 21.80
C ARG A 48 1.94 11.59 22.49
N THR A 49 2.78 10.84 21.77
CA THR A 49 3.98 10.22 22.35
C THR A 49 5.05 11.25 22.71
N GLU A 50 5.22 12.31 21.92
CA GLU A 50 6.14 13.41 22.21
C GLU A 50 5.78 14.17 23.49
N LYS A 51 4.48 14.20 23.85
CA LYS A 51 3.99 14.77 25.12
C LYS A 51 3.93 13.77 26.27
N GLY A 52 4.32 12.50 26.05
CA GLY A 52 4.28 11.46 27.08
C GLY A 52 2.87 11.07 27.52
N ILE A 53 1.84 11.36 26.72
CA ILE A 53 0.44 11.16 27.08
C ILE A 53 0.03 9.71 26.81
N SER A 54 -0.63 9.05 27.76
CA SER A 54 -1.10 7.68 27.57
C SER A 54 -2.31 7.62 26.63
N ARG A 55 -2.59 6.45 26.06
CA ARG A 55 -3.81 6.26 25.25
C ARG A 55 -5.09 6.32 26.09
N ASP A 56 -5.01 5.97 27.38
CA ASP A 56 -6.14 6.09 28.30
C ASP A 56 -6.48 7.56 28.56
N ASP A 57 -5.47 8.40 28.81
CA ASP A 57 -5.66 9.85 29.01
C ASP A 57 -6.21 10.54 27.75
N ALA A 58 -5.66 10.20 26.58
CA ALA A 58 -6.18 10.66 25.30
C ALA A 58 -7.62 10.20 25.06
N GLY A 59 -7.94 8.95 25.44
CA GLY A 59 -9.29 8.41 25.37
C GLY A 59 -10.26 9.19 26.25
N TYR A 60 -9.88 9.44 27.50
CA TYR A 60 -10.69 10.20 28.46
C TYR A 60 -11.07 11.58 27.93
N ALA A 61 -10.12 12.31 27.33
CA ALA A 61 -10.34 13.66 26.80
C ALA A 61 -11.46 13.72 25.73
N ILE A 62 -11.62 12.67 24.93
CA ILE A 62 -12.66 12.59 23.88
C ILE A 62 -13.77 11.60 24.22
N ARG A 63 -13.88 11.18 25.49
CA ARG A 63 -14.88 10.20 25.97
C ARG A 63 -14.86 8.89 25.16
N ALA A 64 -13.66 8.40 24.89
CA ALA A 64 -13.37 7.20 24.11
C ALA A 64 -12.59 6.16 24.93
N SER A 65 -12.65 4.90 24.52
CA SER A 65 -11.79 3.86 25.08
C SER A 65 -10.37 3.93 24.52
N HIS A 66 -9.40 3.38 25.26
CA HIS A 66 -8.05 3.08 24.78
C HIS A 66 -8.04 2.41 23.40
N ALA A 67 -8.91 1.41 23.21
CA ALA A 67 -9.05 0.69 21.95
C ALA A 67 -9.52 1.58 20.78
N LYS A 68 -10.33 2.62 21.05
CA LYS A 68 -10.69 3.60 20.02
C LYS A 68 -9.50 4.51 19.68
N ILE A 69 -8.72 4.97 20.65
CA ILE A 69 -7.48 5.74 20.37
C ILE A 69 -6.51 4.92 19.53
N SER A 70 -6.29 3.65 19.88
CA SER A 70 -5.42 2.77 19.08
C SER A 70 -5.90 2.64 17.63
N ARG A 71 -7.21 2.50 17.40
CA ARG A 71 -7.77 2.42 16.03
C ARG A 71 -7.68 3.73 15.26
N LEU A 72 -7.84 4.88 15.94
CA LEU A 72 -7.64 6.21 15.34
C LEU A 72 -6.18 6.39 14.91
N GLU A 73 -5.22 6.04 15.78
CA GLU A 73 -3.79 6.12 15.48
C GLU A 73 -3.35 5.22 14.34
N LEU A 74 -4.03 4.09 14.14
CA LEU A 74 -3.80 3.16 13.03
C LEU A 74 -4.62 3.51 11.77
N GLY A 75 -5.39 4.60 11.78
CA GLY A 75 -6.24 5.00 10.65
C GLY A 75 -7.39 4.03 10.34
N GLN A 76 -7.75 3.14 11.26
CA GLN A 76 -8.72 2.05 11.07
C GLN A 76 -10.19 2.50 11.23
N VAL A 77 -10.42 3.71 11.75
CA VAL A 77 -11.77 4.29 11.95
C VAL A 77 -11.81 5.73 11.45
N SER A 78 -13.00 6.24 11.18
CA SER A 78 -13.22 7.65 10.80
C SER A 78 -12.92 8.61 11.95
N PHE A 79 -12.62 9.85 11.60
CA PHE A 79 -12.25 10.90 12.55
C PHE A 79 -13.42 11.85 12.75
N LYS A 80 -13.95 11.98 13.98
CA LYS A 80 -14.82 13.12 14.26
C LYS A 80 -13.95 14.36 14.37
N GLU A 81 -14.27 15.40 13.61
CA GLU A 81 -13.47 16.64 13.61
C GLU A 81 -13.32 17.21 15.02
N ARG A 82 -14.39 17.15 15.82
CA ARG A 82 -14.37 17.49 17.24
C ARG A 82 -13.36 16.67 18.04
N ASP A 83 -13.38 15.34 17.90
CA ASP A 83 -12.44 14.46 18.62
C ASP A 83 -10.99 14.80 18.22
N VAL A 84 -10.74 15.09 16.93
CA VAL A 84 -9.40 15.53 16.48
C VAL A 84 -9.01 16.86 17.11
N ALA A 85 -9.89 17.86 17.09
CA ALA A 85 -9.64 19.17 17.68
C ALA A 85 -9.33 19.09 19.19
N ASP A 86 -10.07 18.26 19.92
CA ASP A 86 -9.88 18.03 21.36
C ASP A 86 -8.54 17.33 21.64
N LEU A 87 -8.15 16.33 20.84
CA LEU A 87 -6.85 15.67 20.94
C LEU A 87 -5.68 16.62 20.61
N LEU A 88 -5.79 17.45 19.57
CA LEU A 88 -4.74 18.43 19.23
C LEU A 88 -4.51 19.41 20.38
N THR A 89 -5.59 19.87 21.04
CA THR A 89 -5.50 20.72 22.23
C THR A 89 -4.80 20.00 23.37
N LEU A 90 -5.18 18.75 23.65
CA LEU A 90 -4.53 17.92 24.68
C LEU A 90 -3.03 17.72 24.39
N TYR A 91 -2.66 17.56 23.13
CA TYR A 91 -1.27 17.37 22.70
C TYR A 91 -0.49 18.70 22.61
N GLY A 92 -1.10 19.83 22.99
CA GLY A 92 -0.45 21.13 23.03
C GLY A 92 -0.26 21.80 21.66
N VAL A 93 -0.98 21.36 20.62
CA VAL A 93 -1.03 22.02 19.31
C VAL A 93 -2.12 23.09 19.36
N THR A 94 -1.76 24.31 19.75
CA THR A 94 -2.69 25.42 19.94
C THR A 94 -2.62 26.47 18.83
N ASP A 95 -1.55 26.49 18.03
CA ASP A 95 -1.42 27.37 16.86
C ASP A 95 -2.40 26.95 15.76
N GLU A 96 -3.27 27.87 15.34
CA GLU A 96 -4.27 27.62 14.30
C GLU A 96 -3.62 27.28 12.95
N ALA A 97 -2.43 27.81 12.66
CA ALA A 97 -1.69 27.50 11.44
C ALA A 97 -1.26 26.02 11.39
N GLU A 98 -0.98 25.41 12.55
CA GLU A 98 -0.65 23.98 12.66
C GLU A 98 -1.91 23.08 12.76
N ARG A 99 -2.99 23.59 13.37
CA ARG A 99 -4.25 22.85 13.54
C ARG A 99 -5.05 22.72 12.26
N ALA A 100 -5.16 23.80 11.48
CA ALA A 100 -6.03 23.84 10.30
C ALA A 100 -5.70 22.74 9.26
N PRO A 101 -4.42 22.42 8.94
CA PRO A 101 -4.09 21.32 8.05
C PRO A 101 -4.54 19.94 8.57
N LEU A 102 -4.40 19.67 9.87
CA LEU A 102 -4.77 18.38 10.48
C LEU A 102 -6.29 18.19 10.53
N LEU A 103 -7.04 19.26 10.81
CA LEU A 103 -8.51 19.24 10.73
C LEU A 103 -8.99 19.10 9.28
N GLY A 104 -8.34 19.78 8.34
CA GLY A 104 -8.57 19.60 6.90
C GLY A 104 -8.36 18.15 6.47
N LEU A 105 -7.28 17.52 6.94
CA LEU A 105 -6.97 16.11 6.71
C LEU A 105 -8.07 15.20 7.26
N ALA A 106 -8.59 15.47 8.46
CA ALA A 106 -9.70 14.71 9.04
C ALA A 106 -10.96 14.73 8.18
N ARG A 107 -11.32 15.90 7.63
CA ARG A 107 -12.48 16.05 6.73
C ARG A 107 -12.29 15.25 5.44
N GLN A 108 -11.12 15.37 4.82
CA GLN A 108 -10.80 14.65 3.58
C GLN A 108 -10.70 13.14 3.80
N ALA A 109 -10.13 12.71 4.94
CA ALA A 109 -9.99 11.31 5.34
C ALA A 109 -11.34 10.60 5.55
N ASN A 110 -12.40 11.35 5.85
CA ASN A 110 -13.76 10.84 5.96
C ASN A 110 -14.54 10.85 4.64
N ALA A 111 -13.99 11.45 3.58
CA ALA A 111 -14.67 11.46 2.29
C ALA A 111 -14.79 10.03 1.74
N PRO A 112 -15.96 9.64 1.19
CA PRO A 112 -16.12 8.31 0.63
C PRO A 112 -15.22 8.15 -0.60
N GLY A 113 -14.34 7.16 -0.58
CA GLY A 113 -13.60 6.71 -1.76
C GLY A 113 -14.55 6.21 -2.87
N TRP A 114 -14.07 6.20 -4.12
CA TRP A 114 -14.86 5.80 -5.28
C TRP A 114 -15.42 4.37 -5.20
N TRP A 115 -14.79 3.51 -4.38
CA TRP A 115 -15.19 2.12 -4.19
C TRP A 115 -16.40 1.95 -3.25
N HIS A 116 -16.84 3.00 -2.54
CA HIS A 116 -18.01 2.93 -1.65
C HIS A 116 -19.28 2.47 -2.37
N LYS A 117 -19.42 2.75 -3.69
CA LYS A 117 -20.53 2.24 -4.52
C LYS A 117 -20.53 0.71 -4.70
N TYR A 118 -19.46 0.04 -4.25
CA TYR A 118 -19.31 -1.40 -4.21
C TYR A 118 -19.21 -1.93 -2.77
N GLY A 119 -19.51 -1.13 -1.74
CA GLY A 119 -19.37 -1.53 -0.33
C GLY A 119 -20.24 -2.72 0.07
N ASP A 120 -21.34 -2.96 -0.65
CA ASP A 120 -22.18 -4.16 -0.51
C ASP A 120 -21.48 -5.44 -1.01
N LEU A 121 -20.48 -5.32 -1.88
CA LEU A 121 -19.72 -6.43 -2.45
C LEU A 121 -18.41 -6.69 -1.71
N LEU A 122 -17.88 -5.66 -1.05
CA LEU A 122 -16.54 -5.69 -0.50
C LEU A 122 -16.57 -6.06 0.97
N PRO A 123 -15.83 -7.09 1.40
CA PRO A 123 -15.60 -7.27 2.81
C PRO A 123 -14.79 -6.07 3.33
N SER A 124 -15.09 -5.65 4.55
CA SER A 124 -14.49 -4.45 5.15
C SER A 124 -12.96 -4.48 5.18
N TRP A 125 -12.36 -5.67 5.34
CA TRP A 125 -10.91 -5.84 5.28
C TRP A 125 -10.32 -5.55 3.91
N PHE A 126 -11.08 -5.67 2.81
CA PHE A 126 -10.60 -5.40 1.45
C PHE A 126 -10.79 -3.95 1.02
N GLU A 127 -11.77 -3.24 1.59
CA GLU A 127 -11.92 -1.79 1.37
C GLU A 127 -10.66 -1.03 1.79
N VAL A 128 -10.02 -1.48 2.88
CA VAL A 128 -8.74 -0.93 3.34
C VAL A 128 -7.67 -1.12 2.27
N TYR A 129 -7.54 -2.33 1.71
CA TYR A 129 -6.58 -2.64 0.65
C TYR A 129 -6.79 -1.74 -0.58
N ILE A 130 -8.02 -1.61 -1.09
CA ILE A 130 -8.31 -0.74 -2.25
C ILE A 130 -7.91 0.71 -1.96
N GLY A 131 -8.15 1.18 -0.74
CA GLY A 131 -7.71 2.49 -0.31
C GLY A 131 -6.18 2.65 -0.34
N LEU A 132 -5.43 1.66 0.14
CA LEU A 132 -3.97 1.68 0.11
C LEU A 132 -3.43 1.55 -1.32
N GLU A 133 -3.98 0.63 -2.12
CA GLU A 133 -3.63 0.44 -3.54
C GLU A 133 -3.82 1.73 -4.33
N GLY A 134 -4.89 2.48 -4.05
CA GLY A 134 -5.16 3.75 -4.70
C GLY A 134 -4.12 4.84 -4.44
N ALA A 135 -3.42 4.79 -3.30
CA ALA A 135 -2.40 5.77 -2.91
C ALA A 135 -0.96 5.28 -3.09
N ALA A 136 -0.76 3.98 -3.29
CA ALA A 136 0.57 3.43 -3.54
C ALA A 136 1.16 3.99 -4.85
N SER A 137 2.45 4.34 -4.80
CA SER A 137 3.26 4.65 -5.98
C SER A 137 3.95 3.41 -6.53
N VAL A 138 4.24 2.43 -5.67
CA VAL A 138 4.82 1.14 -6.05
C VAL A 138 4.08 0.01 -5.32
N ILE A 139 3.76 -1.06 -6.04
CA ILE A 139 3.29 -2.33 -5.48
C ILE A 139 4.23 -3.44 -5.96
N ARG A 140 4.73 -4.21 -5.00
CA ARG A 140 5.48 -5.44 -5.28
C ARG A 140 4.67 -6.61 -4.74
N THR A 141 4.27 -7.57 -5.57
CA THR A 141 3.47 -8.73 -5.16
C THR A 141 4.09 -10.07 -5.55
N TYR A 142 3.97 -11.05 -4.65
CA TYR A 142 4.19 -12.45 -4.94
C TYR A 142 2.86 -13.20 -4.91
N GLU A 143 2.52 -13.90 -5.99
CA GLU A 143 1.31 -14.71 -6.09
C GLU A 143 1.63 -16.15 -6.48
N ASN A 144 1.03 -17.12 -5.80
CA ASN A 144 1.22 -18.55 -6.05
C ASN A 144 -0.06 -19.30 -6.42
N GLN A 145 -1.21 -18.64 -6.35
CA GLN A 145 -2.51 -19.27 -6.58
C GLN A 145 -3.27 -18.70 -7.78
N PHE A 146 -3.28 -17.38 -7.93
CA PHE A 146 -4.00 -16.68 -8.98
C PHE A 146 -3.14 -15.57 -9.58
N VAL A 147 -3.43 -15.17 -10.82
CA VAL A 147 -2.81 -13.97 -11.40
C VAL A 147 -3.14 -12.77 -10.51
N PRO A 148 -2.19 -11.84 -10.21
CA PRO A 148 -2.47 -10.65 -9.42
C PRO A 148 -3.70 -9.90 -9.94
N GLY A 149 -4.59 -9.43 -9.06
CA GLY A 149 -5.87 -8.82 -9.48
C GLY A 149 -5.74 -7.64 -10.47
N LEU A 150 -4.62 -6.90 -10.39
CA LEU A 150 -4.28 -5.81 -11.31
C LEU A 150 -3.82 -6.27 -12.70
N LEU A 151 -3.64 -7.58 -12.91
CA LEU A 151 -3.18 -8.21 -14.14
C LEU A 151 -4.17 -9.28 -14.65
N GLN A 152 -5.38 -9.35 -14.10
CA GLN A 152 -6.39 -10.32 -14.51
C GLN A 152 -7.19 -9.83 -15.72
N ALA A 153 -7.25 -10.63 -16.78
CA ALA A 153 -8.18 -10.41 -17.88
C ALA A 153 -9.64 -10.61 -17.42
N PRO A 154 -10.64 -9.96 -18.05
CA PRO A 154 -12.04 -10.07 -17.65
C PRO A 154 -12.56 -11.51 -17.54
N GLY A 155 -12.22 -12.39 -18.49
CA GLY A 155 -12.61 -13.80 -18.44
C GLY A 155 -12.06 -14.53 -17.22
N TYR A 156 -10.76 -14.34 -16.94
CA TYR A 156 -10.08 -14.96 -15.80
C TYR A 156 -10.58 -14.39 -14.47
N ALA A 157 -10.75 -13.07 -14.38
CA ALA A 157 -11.32 -12.40 -13.22
C ALA A 157 -12.69 -12.98 -12.86
N ARG A 158 -13.57 -13.18 -13.86
CA ARG A 158 -14.89 -13.81 -13.66
C ARG A 158 -14.75 -15.23 -13.11
N ALA A 159 -13.85 -16.02 -13.66
CA ALA A 159 -13.59 -17.39 -13.21
C ALA A 159 -13.08 -17.43 -11.75
N VAL A 160 -12.17 -16.54 -11.36
CA VAL A 160 -11.70 -16.40 -9.96
C VAL A 160 -12.85 -16.01 -9.03
N ILE A 161 -13.65 -15.00 -9.40
CA ILE A 161 -14.78 -14.52 -8.57
C ILE A 161 -15.78 -15.64 -8.30
N ARG A 162 -16.08 -16.46 -9.31
CA ARG A 162 -17.03 -17.58 -9.20
C ARG A 162 -16.60 -18.62 -8.16
N LEU A 163 -15.30 -18.78 -7.88
CA LEU A 163 -14.82 -19.73 -6.86
C LEU A 163 -15.29 -19.35 -5.44
N ALA A 164 -15.34 -18.06 -5.12
CA ALA A 164 -15.76 -17.58 -3.80
C ALA A 164 -17.26 -17.23 -3.73
N HIS A 165 -17.92 -17.14 -4.88
CA HIS A 165 -19.28 -16.64 -5.03
C HIS A 165 -20.10 -17.50 -6.00
N GLU A 166 -20.06 -18.82 -5.83
CA GLU A 166 -20.67 -19.79 -6.75
C GLU A 166 -22.16 -19.48 -6.98
N ALA A 167 -22.91 -19.22 -5.91
CA ALA A 167 -24.34 -18.94 -5.93
C ALA A 167 -24.71 -17.48 -6.24
N ALA A 168 -23.74 -16.59 -6.48
CA ALA A 168 -24.04 -15.18 -6.73
C ALA A 168 -24.71 -14.97 -8.11
N PRO A 169 -25.68 -14.05 -8.23
CA PRO A 169 -26.28 -13.69 -9.51
C PRO A 169 -25.25 -13.12 -10.49
N GLU A 170 -25.46 -13.32 -11.79
CA GLU A 170 -24.52 -12.83 -12.82
C GLU A 170 -24.28 -11.32 -12.73
N GLU A 171 -25.32 -10.54 -12.40
CA GLU A 171 -25.18 -9.09 -12.22
C GLU A 171 -24.17 -8.73 -11.11
N GLU A 172 -24.15 -9.49 -10.02
CA GLU A 172 -23.19 -9.30 -8.94
C GLU A 172 -21.77 -9.60 -9.40
N ILE A 173 -21.59 -10.73 -10.12
CA ILE A 173 -20.31 -11.12 -10.70
C ILE A 173 -19.79 -10.03 -11.63
N GLU A 174 -20.64 -9.51 -12.51
CA GLU A 174 -20.31 -8.40 -13.41
C GLU A 174 -19.90 -7.13 -12.66
N ARG A 175 -20.56 -6.78 -11.55
CA ARG A 175 -20.15 -5.65 -10.71
C ARG A 175 -18.76 -5.87 -10.10
N ARG A 176 -18.45 -7.10 -9.65
CA ARG A 176 -17.12 -7.48 -9.11
C ARG A 176 -16.03 -7.48 -10.18
N VAL A 177 -16.34 -7.90 -11.42
CA VAL A 177 -15.43 -7.79 -12.58
C VAL A 177 -15.16 -6.31 -12.89
N ARG A 178 -16.20 -5.48 -13.00
CA ARG A 178 -16.06 -4.03 -13.23
C ARG A 178 -15.20 -3.34 -12.15
N LEU A 179 -15.34 -3.76 -10.89
CA LEU A 179 -14.49 -3.26 -9.81
C LEU A 179 -13.01 -3.57 -10.07
N ARG A 180 -12.66 -4.79 -10.47
CA ARG A 180 -11.29 -5.16 -10.84
C ARG A 180 -10.76 -4.33 -12.01
N THR A 181 -11.51 -4.23 -13.11
CA THR A 181 -11.09 -3.42 -14.28
C THR A 181 -10.94 -1.93 -13.93
N THR A 182 -11.75 -1.41 -13.01
CA THR A 182 -11.60 -0.03 -12.53
C THR A 182 -10.28 0.18 -11.80
N ARG A 183 -9.85 -0.80 -10.99
CA ARG A 183 -8.56 -0.76 -10.28
C ARG A 183 -7.36 -0.80 -11.24
N GLN A 184 -7.45 -1.59 -12.31
CA GLN A 184 -6.38 -1.74 -13.31
C GLN A 184 -6.01 -0.43 -14.00
N ARG A 185 -6.93 0.53 -14.10
CA ARG A 185 -6.64 1.88 -14.64
C ARG A 185 -5.52 2.62 -13.91
N ARG A 186 -5.16 2.21 -12.68
CA ARG A 186 -3.98 2.76 -11.97
C ARG A 186 -2.65 2.46 -12.68
N LEU A 187 -2.59 1.47 -13.56
CA LEU A 187 -1.40 1.15 -14.34
C LEU A 187 -1.20 2.10 -15.55
N GLU A 188 -2.17 2.97 -15.81
CA GLU A 188 -2.18 3.86 -16.98
C GLU A 188 -2.04 5.34 -16.60
N GLY A 189 -1.58 6.16 -17.54
CA GLY A 189 -1.57 7.63 -17.42
C GLY A 189 -0.38 8.21 -16.65
N ALA A 190 -0.46 9.53 -16.36
CA ALA A 190 0.55 10.23 -15.59
C ALA A 190 0.48 9.84 -14.10
N GLY A 191 1.62 9.54 -13.48
CA GLY A 191 1.64 9.04 -12.09
C GLY A 191 1.09 7.61 -11.96
N ALA A 192 1.18 6.82 -13.04
CA ALA A 192 0.81 5.41 -13.02
C ALA A 192 1.56 4.63 -11.93
N LEU A 193 0.85 3.70 -11.31
CA LEU A 193 1.39 2.76 -10.34
C LEU A 193 2.52 1.95 -10.98
N THR A 194 3.65 1.86 -10.29
CA THR A 194 4.70 0.88 -10.63
C THR A 194 4.34 -0.47 -10.02
N LEU A 195 4.10 -1.48 -10.84
CA LEU A 195 3.77 -2.83 -10.40
C LEU A 195 4.92 -3.79 -10.70
N TRP A 196 5.37 -4.52 -9.69
CA TRP A 196 6.28 -5.65 -9.84
C TRP A 196 5.62 -6.91 -9.31
N ALA A 197 5.27 -7.83 -10.21
CA ALA A 197 4.68 -9.11 -9.88
C ALA A 197 5.68 -10.24 -10.08
N VAL A 198 5.91 -11.04 -9.05
CA VAL A 198 6.49 -12.37 -9.16
C VAL A 198 5.35 -13.37 -9.05
N ILE A 199 5.14 -14.19 -10.08
CA ILE A 199 4.08 -15.19 -10.11
C ILE A 199 4.70 -16.59 -10.17
N ASP A 200 4.16 -17.53 -9.40
CA ASP A 200 4.54 -18.93 -9.51
C ASP A 200 4.08 -19.52 -10.85
N GLU A 201 4.85 -20.43 -11.44
CA GLU A 201 4.48 -21.13 -12.67
C GLU A 201 3.10 -21.82 -12.58
N ALA A 202 2.69 -22.26 -11.39
CA ALA A 202 1.35 -22.83 -11.16
C ALA A 202 0.23 -21.85 -11.52
N VAL A 203 0.43 -20.54 -11.33
CA VAL A 203 -0.57 -19.49 -11.59
C VAL A 203 -1.02 -19.48 -13.05
N VAL A 204 -0.08 -19.70 -13.96
CA VAL A 204 -0.32 -19.66 -15.41
C VAL A 204 -0.57 -21.03 -16.01
N ARG A 205 -0.24 -22.12 -15.31
CA ARG A 205 -0.53 -23.49 -15.75
C ARG A 205 -1.85 -24.06 -15.26
N ARG A 206 -2.38 -23.59 -14.13
CA ARG A 206 -3.67 -24.05 -13.63
C ARG A 206 -4.79 -23.53 -14.52
N ALA A 207 -5.45 -24.43 -15.24
CA ALA A 207 -6.53 -24.09 -16.17
C ALA A 207 -7.77 -23.57 -15.42
N LEU A 208 -7.85 -22.25 -15.25
CA LEU A 208 -8.98 -21.58 -14.62
C LEU A 208 -9.88 -20.96 -15.68
N GLY A 209 -11.17 -21.33 -15.67
CA GLY A 209 -12.14 -20.86 -16.68
C GLY A 209 -12.03 -21.54 -18.05
N GLY A 210 -11.14 -22.53 -18.21
CA GLY A 210 -10.95 -23.28 -19.45
C GLY A 210 -9.85 -22.71 -20.37
N PRO A 211 -9.52 -23.41 -21.47
CA PRO A 211 -8.41 -23.05 -22.36
C PRO A 211 -8.54 -21.66 -22.98
N GLU A 212 -9.73 -21.26 -23.41
CA GLU A 212 -10.00 -19.96 -24.04
C GLU A 212 -9.73 -18.80 -23.08
N VAL A 213 -10.19 -18.93 -21.83
CA VAL A 213 -9.96 -17.94 -20.76
C VAL A 213 -8.47 -17.85 -20.43
N MET A 214 -7.76 -18.98 -20.41
CA MET A 214 -6.32 -18.96 -20.20
C MET A 214 -5.57 -18.33 -21.37
N ARG A 215 -5.96 -18.56 -22.62
CA ARG A 215 -5.37 -17.86 -23.78
C ARG A 215 -5.53 -16.35 -23.65
N GLU A 216 -6.75 -15.87 -23.35
CA GLU A 216 -7.03 -14.45 -23.08
C GLU A 216 -6.15 -13.90 -21.96
N GLN A 217 -6.04 -14.64 -20.84
CA GLN A 217 -5.24 -14.21 -19.70
C GLN A 217 -3.74 -14.13 -20.01
N ILE A 218 -3.19 -15.07 -20.77
CA ILE A 218 -1.78 -15.03 -21.15
C ILE A 218 -1.52 -13.91 -22.16
N ASP A 219 -2.41 -13.72 -23.13
CA ASP A 219 -2.34 -12.58 -24.07
C ASP A 219 -2.34 -11.25 -23.31
N HIS A 220 -3.24 -11.09 -22.34
CA HIS A 220 -3.29 -9.92 -21.49
C HIS A 220 -2.01 -9.71 -20.65
N LEU A 221 -1.41 -10.77 -20.10
CA LEU A 221 -0.12 -10.65 -19.41
C LEU A 221 0.99 -10.17 -20.36
N LEU A 222 1.04 -10.68 -21.59
CA LEU A 222 2.01 -10.26 -22.60
C LEU A 222 1.84 -8.77 -22.96
N GLU A 223 0.61 -8.28 -23.05
CA GLU A 223 0.31 -6.86 -23.21
C GLU A 223 0.78 -6.04 -22.00
N MET A 224 0.48 -6.50 -20.78
CA MET A 224 0.88 -5.80 -19.56
C MET A 224 2.40 -5.71 -19.42
N THR A 225 3.15 -6.75 -19.81
CA THR A 225 4.63 -6.70 -19.80
C THR A 225 5.23 -5.72 -20.82
N ALA A 226 4.42 -5.15 -21.74
CA ALA A 226 4.88 -4.08 -22.63
C ALA A 226 4.85 -2.69 -21.95
N LEU A 227 4.15 -2.53 -20.82
CA LEU A 227 4.11 -1.29 -20.06
C LEU A 227 5.41 -1.09 -19.28
N ARG A 228 5.99 0.12 -19.36
CA ARG A 228 7.27 0.43 -18.70
C ARG A 228 7.23 0.39 -17.17
N ASN A 229 6.04 0.56 -16.59
CA ASN A 229 5.78 0.54 -15.16
C ASN A 229 5.28 -0.82 -14.65
N VAL A 230 5.25 -1.86 -15.49
CA VAL A 230 4.81 -3.21 -15.10
C VAL A 230 5.91 -4.22 -15.37
N THR A 231 6.36 -4.88 -14.32
CA THR A 231 7.30 -6.01 -14.38
C THR A 231 6.59 -7.27 -13.96
N VAL A 232 6.60 -8.31 -14.81
CA VAL A 232 6.13 -9.64 -14.48
C VAL A 232 7.30 -10.62 -14.57
N GLN A 233 7.55 -11.34 -13.48
CA GLN A 233 8.52 -12.42 -13.43
C GLN A 233 7.83 -13.73 -13.06
N VAL A 234 8.19 -14.81 -13.74
CA VAL A 234 7.70 -16.16 -13.46
C VAL A 234 8.73 -16.89 -12.61
N MET A 235 8.30 -17.49 -11.50
CA MET A 235 9.07 -18.44 -10.71
C MET A 235 8.82 -19.85 -11.26
N PRO A 236 9.78 -20.47 -11.97
CA PRO A 236 9.58 -21.78 -12.57
C PRO A 236 9.74 -22.90 -11.54
N PHE A 237 9.04 -24.02 -11.75
CA PHE A 237 9.07 -25.20 -10.87
C PHE A 237 10.48 -25.77 -10.70
N GLU A 238 11.33 -25.64 -11.71
CA GLU A 238 12.73 -26.09 -11.70
C GLU A 238 13.59 -25.41 -10.62
N ARG A 239 13.14 -24.26 -10.07
CA ARG A 239 13.84 -23.61 -8.95
C ARG A 239 13.60 -24.30 -7.60
N GLY A 240 12.61 -25.18 -7.50
CA GLY A 240 12.27 -25.87 -6.25
C GLY A 240 11.83 -24.88 -5.17
N GLY A 241 12.33 -25.06 -3.94
CA GLY A 241 12.02 -24.17 -2.82
C GLY A 241 12.61 -22.76 -2.99
N HIS A 242 11.78 -21.73 -2.79
CA HIS A 242 12.15 -20.33 -2.93
C HIS A 242 11.87 -19.51 -1.66
N ALA A 243 12.31 -18.25 -1.63
CA ALA A 243 12.28 -17.40 -0.42
C ALA A 243 10.87 -17.18 0.19
N ALA A 244 9.81 -17.16 -0.61
CA ALA A 244 8.42 -17.01 -0.15
C ALA A 244 7.75 -18.32 0.31
N ALA A 245 8.33 -18.99 1.32
CA ALA A 245 7.75 -20.20 1.89
C ALA A 245 6.40 -19.95 2.62
N GLY A 246 6.13 -18.71 3.02
CA GLY A 246 4.96 -18.33 3.82
C GLY A 246 3.67 -18.07 3.03
N GLY A 247 3.70 -18.11 1.70
CA GLY A 247 2.52 -17.81 0.85
C GLY A 247 2.57 -16.44 0.18
N PRO A 248 1.46 -16.03 -0.47
CA PRO A 248 1.38 -14.79 -1.24
C PRO A 248 1.35 -13.55 -0.34
N PHE A 249 1.91 -12.46 -0.83
CA PHE A 249 1.91 -11.17 -0.13
C PHE A 249 2.12 -10.01 -1.11
N SER A 250 1.67 -8.82 -0.72
CA SER A 250 1.93 -7.56 -1.44
C SER A 250 2.61 -6.56 -0.52
N ILE A 251 3.58 -5.80 -1.04
CA ILE A 251 4.21 -4.67 -0.39
C ILE A 251 3.74 -3.40 -1.12
N LEU A 252 3.07 -2.52 -0.40
CA LEU A 252 2.56 -1.24 -0.88
C LEU A 252 3.47 -0.14 -0.36
N ARG A 253 4.05 0.63 -1.28
CA ARG A 253 4.91 1.78 -0.98
C ARG A 253 4.25 3.07 -1.44
N PHE A 254 4.33 4.07 -0.59
CA PHE A 254 3.69 5.37 -0.78
C PHE A 254 4.72 6.44 -1.19
N PRO A 255 4.30 7.49 -1.91
CA PRO A 255 5.20 8.59 -2.27
C PRO A 255 5.61 9.45 -1.06
N GLU A 256 4.80 9.48 0.01
CA GLU A 256 5.09 10.20 1.24
C GLU A 256 6.17 9.48 2.06
N ARG A 257 7.29 10.18 2.34
CA ARG A 257 8.45 9.62 3.06
C ARG A 257 8.15 9.18 4.50
N ASP A 258 7.16 9.79 5.12
CA ASP A 258 6.78 9.52 6.51
C ASP A 258 5.82 8.33 6.64
N LEU A 259 5.34 7.77 5.51
CA LEU A 259 4.51 6.58 5.52
C LEU A 259 5.38 5.33 5.43
N PRO A 260 5.24 4.38 6.37
CA PRO A 260 5.90 3.10 6.24
C PRO A 260 5.32 2.30 5.06
N ASP A 261 6.14 1.46 4.46
CA ASP A 261 5.66 0.44 3.53
C ASP A 261 4.67 -0.50 4.28
N VAL A 262 3.56 -0.84 3.63
CA VAL A 262 2.55 -1.73 4.20
C VAL A 262 2.63 -3.09 3.52
N VAL A 263 2.81 -4.15 4.30
CA VAL A 263 2.67 -5.53 3.81
C VAL A 263 1.23 -5.98 3.98
N TYR A 264 0.65 -6.47 2.90
CA TYR A 264 -0.68 -7.05 2.84
C TYR A 264 -0.59 -8.56 2.60
N MET A 265 -1.31 -9.33 3.42
CA MET A 265 -1.50 -10.77 3.23
C MET A 265 -2.98 -11.10 3.31
N GLU A 266 -3.54 -11.60 2.21
CA GLU A 266 -4.92 -12.05 2.13
C GLU A 266 -5.06 -13.44 2.77
N GLN A 267 -6.15 -13.63 3.51
CA GLN A 267 -6.58 -14.90 4.05
C GLN A 267 -8.03 -15.15 3.62
N LEU A 268 -8.54 -16.37 3.82
CA LEU A 268 -9.86 -16.78 3.35
C LEU A 268 -11.00 -15.84 3.76
N THR A 269 -10.96 -15.30 4.98
CA THR A 269 -12.03 -14.46 5.54
C THR A 269 -11.54 -13.15 6.14
N SER A 270 -10.24 -12.87 6.04
CA SER A 270 -9.55 -11.76 6.71
C SER A 270 -8.32 -11.34 5.92
N ALA A 271 -7.65 -10.30 6.37
CA ALA A 271 -6.34 -9.95 5.87
C ALA A 271 -5.46 -9.40 7.00
N LEU A 272 -4.15 -9.56 6.86
CA LEU A 272 -3.16 -8.94 7.72
C LEU A 272 -2.53 -7.73 7.02
N TYR A 273 -2.37 -6.66 7.78
CA TYR A 273 -1.66 -5.45 7.39
C TYR A 273 -0.52 -5.24 8.37
N LEU A 274 0.72 -5.33 7.87
CA LEU A 274 1.92 -5.09 8.67
C LEU A 274 2.52 -3.76 8.25
N ASP A 275 2.61 -2.83 9.20
CA ASP A 275 3.09 -1.46 9.00
C ASP A 275 4.32 -1.14 9.88
N LYS A 276 4.81 -2.12 10.65
CA LYS A 276 6.02 -1.94 11.43
C LYS A 276 7.25 -2.04 10.52
N PRO A 277 8.22 -1.11 10.64
CA PRO A 277 9.42 -1.10 9.79
C PRO A 277 10.14 -2.46 9.75
N ALA A 278 10.44 -3.06 10.91
CA ALA A 278 11.13 -4.34 10.99
C ALA A 278 10.39 -5.51 10.30
N GLU A 279 9.05 -5.50 10.33
CA GLU A 279 8.24 -6.51 9.63
C GLU A 279 8.31 -6.26 8.12
N SER A 280 8.07 -5.02 7.67
CA SER A 280 8.10 -4.64 6.24
C SER A 280 9.48 -4.85 5.58
N GLU A 281 10.57 -4.58 6.29
CA GLU A 281 11.95 -4.80 5.84
C GLU A 281 12.21 -6.29 5.59
N ASN A 282 11.67 -7.16 6.45
CA ASN A 282 11.83 -8.59 6.27
C ASN A 282 11.16 -9.08 4.97
N TYR A 283 9.93 -8.65 4.71
CA TYR A 283 9.22 -8.95 3.46
C TYR A 283 9.92 -8.35 2.24
N THR A 284 10.48 -7.14 2.37
CA THR A 284 11.27 -6.52 1.30
C THR A 284 12.47 -7.39 0.91
N ARG A 285 13.23 -7.89 1.89
CA ARG A 285 14.35 -8.81 1.65
C ARG A 285 13.91 -10.12 0.99
N VAL A 286 12.76 -10.66 1.38
CA VAL A 286 12.18 -11.85 0.75
C VAL A 286 11.84 -11.54 -0.72
N MET A 287 11.21 -10.40 -0.98
CA MET A 287 10.82 -9.99 -2.32
C MET A 287 12.02 -9.74 -3.24
N ASP A 288 13.11 -9.19 -2.72
CA ASP A 288 14.36 -9.02 -3.46
C ASP A 288 14.96 -10.38 -3.86
N ARG A 289 14.97 -11.35 -2.94
CA ARG A 289 15.40 -12.72 -3.23
C ARG A 289 14.53 -13.40 -4.27
N LEU A 290 13.20 -13.26 -4.17
CA LEU A 290 12.27 -13.78 -5.18
C LEU A 290 12.56 -13.20 -6.56
N SER A 291 12.80 -11.90 -6.65
CA SER A 291 13.08 -11.21 -7.91
C SER A 291 14.38 -11.69 -8.57
N ILE A 292 15.36 -12.11 -7.77
CA ILE A 292 16.63 -12.69 -8.23
C ILE A 292 16.46 -14.17 -8.64
N GLN A 293 15.66 -14.93 -7.89
CA GLN A 293 15.44 -16.37 -8.12
C GLN A 293 14.51 -16.66 -9.32
N ALA A 294 13.50 -15.81 -9.51
CA ALA A 294 12.57 -15.88 -10.62
C ALA A 294 13.28 -15.63 -11.96
N GLU A 295 12.64 -16.01 -13.06
CA GLU A 295 13.13 -15.67 -14.38
C GLU A 295 13.21 -14.15 -14.56
N SER A 296 14.25 -13.68 -15.26
CA SER A 296 14.35 -12.26 -15.64
C SER A 296 13.10 -11.84 -16.44
N PRO A 297 12.67 -10.57 -16.42
CA PRO A 297 11.45 -10.16 -17.14
C PRO A 297 11.38 -10.60 -18.60
N ALA A 298 12.50 -10.51 -19.34
CA ALA A 298 12.59 -10.97 -20.73
C ALA A 298 12.49 -12.51 -20.90
N ARG A 299 12.95 -13.29 -19.91
CA ARG A 299 12.79 -14.76 -19.91
C ARG A 299 11.38 -15.16 -19.49
N SER A 300 10.77 -14.45 -18.54
CA SER A 300 9.37 -14.64 -18.17
C SER A 300 8.42 -14.33 -19.31
N ARG A 301 8.66 -13.27 -20.09
CA ARG A 301 7.90 -13.01 -21.32
C ARG A 301 7.99 -14.16 -22.32
N ARG A 302 9.20 -14.67 -22.60
CA ARG A 302 9.41 -15.84 -23.48
C ARG A 302 8.73 -17.10 -22.95
N PHE A 303 8.75 -17.31 -21.64
CA PHE A 303 8.03 -18.41 -21.00
C PHE A 303 6.52 -18.32 -21.29
N LEU A 304 5.93 -17.13 -21.14
CA LEU A 304 4.51 -16.89 -21.42
C LEU A 304 4.17 -17.07 -22.92
N GLU A 305 5.03 -16.62 -23.84
CA GLU A 305 4.89 -16.83 -25.29
C GLU A 305 4.91 -18.32 -25.66
N GLY A 306 5.80 -19.09 -25.04
CA GLY A 306 5.86 -20.54 -25.20
C GLY A 306 4.60 -21.25 -24.69
N LEU A 307 4.13 -20.86 -23.50
CA LEU A 307 2.89 -21.40 -22.93
C LEU A 307 1.68 -21.06 -23.81
N ARG A 308 1.59 -19.82 -24.31
CA ARG A 308 0.52 -19.36 -25.19
C ARG A 308 0.42 -20.15 -26.49
N SER A 309 1.56 -20.58 -27.02
CA SER A 309 1.65 -21.38 -28.24
C SER A 309 1.20 -22.84 -28.03
N SER A 310 1.20 -23.31 -26.78
CA SER A 310 0.81 -24.67 -26.41
C SER A 310 -0.65 -24.83 -26.00
N LEU A 311 -1.36 -23.71 -25.77
CA LEU A 311 -2.79 -23.66 -25.44
C LEU A 311 -3.64 -23.64 -26.72
#